data_AF-A0A4R0ZPI9-F1
#
_entry.id   AF-A0A4R0ZPI9-F1
#
_cell.length_a   1.000
_cell.length_b   1.000
_cell.length_c   1.000
_cell.angle_alpha   90.00
_cell.angle_beta   90.00
_cell.angle_gamma   90.00
#
_symmetry.space_group_name_H-M   'P 1'
#
loop_
_entity.id
_entity.type
_entity.pdbx_description
1 polymer ?
#
loop_
_entity_poly.entity_id
_entity_poly.type
_entity_poly.pdbx_seq_one_letter_code
_entity_poly.pdbx_strand_id
1 'polypeptide(L)'
;MTESDRTNVLDACYPEDAITRAPDGERLLIGTVKLSQPLTTTASTEVFPTATFFEVENQTYVQCQGDTITYMKQIDALPDSLTPYRDQAVSSSATSKLRVAQPHEQVHFTEEMKKPVGNEPYPKRHGFEQTLVHVTMPFNGSFEFTFESPESRETITLPINESSRQPFLSLGLGTEVSQDTQQYGLHLSSDQTLYEDVLRPQDATYDRMLGTRQASTLPTKLVPNERYPLFSFSFIRDGKPYKQVVSITYKEETLLHGDRLKTKMRQQFANRRHVVAHELALIGTESKDAPFLHHANAETVQFVFQAIDRSKAVATAGTPAPTPYLTVFEGICAQTFDLSYTEDDVILTNTKTGSHFKLLRADAERWRDLSIGQANN
;
A
#
# COMPACT_ATOMS: atom_id res chain seq x y z
N MET A 1 21.00 14.23 9.89
CA MET A 1 21.85 13.30 9.14
C MET A 1 22.63 14.11 8.11
N THR A 2 23.93 13.89 7.99
CA THR A 2 24.74 14.52 6.93
C THR A 2 24.51 13.79 5.60
N GLU A 3 24.88 14.39 4.47
CA GLU A 3 24.75 13.73 3.16
C GLU A 3 25.60 12.45 3.10
N SER A 4 26.80 12.47 3.66
CA SER A 4 27.69 11.31 3.77
C SER A 4 27.06 10.17 4.56
N ASP A 5 26.43 10.50 5.70
CA ASP A 5 25.81 9.53 6.59
C ASP A 5 24.55 8.90 5.96
N ARG A 6 23.82 9.67 5.14
CA ARG A 6 22.73 9.15 4.31
C ARG A 6 23.23 8.21 3.22
N THR A 7 24.29 8.57 2.50
CA THR A 7 24.89 7.70 1.49
C THR A 7 25.32 6.38 2.12
N ASN A 8 25.90 6.41 3.32
CA ASN A 8 26.24 5.19 4.06
C ASN A 8 25.01 4.34 4.41
N VAL A 9 23.88 4.96 4.80
CA VAL A 9 22.62 4.23 5.04
C VAL A 9 22.06 3.64 3.75
N LEU A 10 22.12 4.37 2.63
CA LEU A 10 21.68 3.89 1.32
C LEU A 10 22.54 2.73 0.84
N ASP A 11 23.87 2.85 0.92
CA ASP A 11 24.87 1.83 0.55
C ASP A 11 24.72 0.56 1.40
N ALA A 12 24.51 0.74 2.71
CA ALA A 12 24.19 -0.37 3.63
C ALA A 12 22.89 -1.08 3.23
N CYS A 13 21.94 -0.34 2.66
CA CYS A 13 20.69 -0.88 2.13
C CYS A 13 20.72 -1.21 0.64
N TYR A 14 21.85 -1.28 -0.06
CA TYR A 14 21.83 -1.96 -1.35
C TYR A 14 21.76 -3.48 -1.14
N PRO A 15 20.90 -4.22 -1.88
CA PRO A 15 20.63 -5.65 -1.65
C PRO A 15 21.79 -6.56 -2.07
N GLU A 16 22.86 -6.01 -2.63
CA GLU A 16 24.11 -6.73 -2.87
C GLU A 16 24.66 -7.28 -1.54
N ASP A 17 25.04 -8.56 -1.56
CA ASP A 17 25.52 -9.31 -0.39
C ASP A 17 24.50 -9.49 0.76
N ALA A 18 23.20 -9.43 0.44
CA ALA A 18 22.15 -9.76 1.40
C ALA A 18 22.29 -11.21 1.93
N ILE A 19 22.19 -11.38 3.24
CA ILE A 19 22.30 -12.69 3.89
C ILE A 19 20.97 -13.42 3.91
N THR A 20 21.03 -14.74 3.69
CA THR A 20 19.85 -15.61 3.54
C THR A 20 19.32 -16.15 4.87
N ARG A 21 20.11 -15.99 5.95
CA ARG A 21 19.77 -16.45 7.29
C ARG A 21 20.17 -15.38 8.31
N ALA A 22 19.36 -15.26 9.36
CA ALA A 22 19.70 -14.41 10.49
C ALA A 22 20.97 -14.88 11.20
N PRO A 23 21.84 -13.96 11.66
CA PRO A 23 22.90 -14.33 12.58
C PRO A 23 22.26 -14.90 13.86
N ASP A 24 22.80 -16.03 14.31
CA ASP A 24 22.42 -16.66 15.57
C ASP A 24 23.08 -15.86 16.72
N GLY A 25 22.35 -15.60 17.81
CA GLY A 25 22.89 -14.86 18.98
C GLY A 25 21.97 -13.75 19.47
N GLU A 26 22.38 -13.08 20.56
CA GLU A 26 21.68 -11.91 21.10
C GLU A 26 21.87 -10.70 20.17
N ARG A 27 20.76 -10.03 19.82
CA ARG A 27 20.77 -8.83 18.98
C ARG A 27 20.77 -7.57 19.83
N LEU A 28 21.82 -6.78 19.72
CA LEU A 28 21.92 -5.47 20.34
C LEU A 28 21.53 -4.38 19.34
N LEU A 29 20.32 -3.85 19.46
CA LEU A 29 19.80 -2.77 18.62
C LEU A 29 20.57 -1.47 18.90
N ILE A 30 21.19 -0.91 17.87
CA ILE A 30 21.91 0.37 17.93
C ILE A 30 20.95 1.51 17.57
N GLY A 31 20.15 1.35 16.52
CA GLY A 31 19.18 2.36 16.11
C GLY A 31 18.50 2.05 14.78
N THR A 32 17.41 2.75 14.53
CA THR A 32 16.66 2.66 13.27
C THR A 32 16.66 4.01 12.57
N VAL A 33 17.03 4.02 11.30
CA VAL A 33 17.02 5.18 10.42
C VAL A 33 15.97 4.95 9.34
N LYS A 34 14.97 5.81 9.29
CA LYS A 34 14.02 5.84 8.18
C LYS A 34 14.43 6.94 7.21
N LEU A 35 14.71 6.55 5.97
CA LEU A 35 14.89 7.52 4.90
C LEU A 35 13.52 8.14 4.60
N SER A 36 13.43 9.46 4.44
CA SER A 36 12.16 10.12 4.14
C SER A 36 12.17 10.75 2.75
N GLN A 37 10.98 10.97 2.22
CA GLN A 37 10.79 11.84 1.07
C GLN A 37 11.29 13.27 1.35
N PRO A 38 11.56 14.06 0.29
CA PRO A 38 11.54 15.52 0.39
C PRO A 38 10.24 16.00 1.04
N LEU A 39 10.25 17.17 1.70
CA LEU A 39 9.01 17.78 2.19
C LEU A 39 8.11 18.11 0.99
N THR A 40 7.08 17.29 0.75
CA THR A 40 6.05 17.59 -0.25
C THR A 40 4.76 18.03 0.44
N THR A 41 3.97 18.84 -0.25
CA THR A 41 2.65 19.32 0.21
C THR A 41 1.54 18.26 0.11
N THR A 42 1.89 17.03 -0.24
CA THR A 42 0.97 15.93 -0.53
C THR A 42 1.36 14.70 0.28
N ALA A 43 0.40 14.06 0.95
CA ALA A 43 0.62 12.76 1.58
C ALA A 43 0.99 11.74 0.49
N SER A 44 2.18 11.16 0.58
CA SER A 44 2.63 10.07 -0.30
C SER A 44 2.30 8.73 0.35
N THR A 45 1.87 7.77 -0.47
CA THR A 45 1.69 6.38 -0.05
C THR A 45 2.97 5.54 -0.24
N GLU A 46 4.08 6.15 -0.67
CA GLU A 46 5.33 5.45 -0.91
C GLU A 46 6.05 5.12 0.41
N VAL A 47 6.28 3.82 0.65
CA VAL A 47 7.03 3.33 1.81
C VAL A 47 8.51 3.48 1.51
N PHE A 48 9.18 4.38 2.23
CA PHE A 48 10.63 4.53 2.11
C PHE A 48 11.39 3.46 2.90
N PRO A 49 12.65 3.15 2.49
CA PRO A 49 13.47 2.17 3.16
C PRO A 49 13.70 2.54 4.63
N THR A 50 13.36 1.62 5.52
CA THR A 50 13.70 1.67 6.94
C THR A 50 14.92 0.79 7.18
N ALA A 51 16.01 1.36 7.70
CA ALA A 51 17.26 0.67 7.99
C ALA A 51 17.43 0.53 9.50
N THR A 52 17.39 -0.70 10.01
CA THR A 52 17.58 -1.01 11.44
C THR A 52 18.95 -1.61 11.66
N PHE A 53 19.80 -0.92 12.42
CA PHE A 53 21.18 -1.29 12.68
C PHE A 53 21.31 -1.97 14.03
N PHE A 54 22.01 -3.10 14.08
CA PHE A 54 22.20 -3.88 15.30
C PHE A 54 23.49 -4.69 15.26
N GLU A 55 23.89 -5.21 16.41
CA GLU A 55 25.06 -6.07 16.56
C GLU A 55 24.70 -7.47 17.03
N VAL A 56 25.43 -8.45 16.50
CA VAL A 56 25.45 -9.83 16.98
C VAL A 56 26.90 -10.27 17.04
N GLU A 57 27.36 -10.71 18.21
CA GLU A 57 28.73 -11.23 18.41
C GLU A 57 29.83 -10.29 17.85
N ASN A 58 29.72 -8.98 18.10
CA ASN A 58 30.63 -7.92 17.62
C ASN A 58 30.65 -7.69 16.10
N GLN A 59 29.68 -8.23 15.37
CA GLN A 59 29.46 -7.93 13.96
C GLN A 59 28.25 -7.04 13.81
N THR A 60 28.38 -5.99 12.99
CA THR A 60 27.30 -5.04 12.72
C THR A 60 26.47 -5.49 11.53
N TYR A 61 25.16 -5.41 11.68
CA TYR A 61 24.18 -5.78 10.68
C TYR A 61 23.21 -4.62 10.46
N VAL A 62 22.68 -4.55 9.24
CA VAL A 62 21.54 -3.69 8.91
C VAL A 62 20.39 -4.57 8.39
N GLN A 63 19.20 -4.34 8.92
CA GLN A 63 17.95 -4.87 8.38
C GLN A 63 17.25 -3.75 7.63
N CYS A 64 17.13 -3.90 6.31
CA CYS A 64 16.49 -2.93 5.44
C CYS A 64 15.10 -3.43 5.06
N GLN A 65 14.10 -2.57 5.24
CA GLN A 65 12.71 -2.85 4.92
C GLN A 65 12.19 -1.80 3.95
N GLY A 66 11.71 -2.22 2.78
CA GLY A 66 10.97 -1.39 1.82
C GLY A 66 9.73 -2.14 1.36
N ASP A 67 8.56 -1.51 1.48
CA ASP A 67 7.26 -2.14 1.23
C ASP A 67 7.11 -3.50 1.97
N THR A 68 6.92 -4.61 1.25
CA THR A 68 6.76 -5.98 1.77
C THR A 68 8.08 -6.78 1.79
N ILE A 69 9.19 -6.14 1.45
CA ILE A 69 10.51 -6.77 1.31
C ILE A 69 11.35 -6.42 2.53
N THR A 70 11.94 -7.44 3.16
CA THR A 70 12.92 -7.28 4.22
C THR A 70 14.11 -8.15 3.90
N TYR A 71 15.30 -7.56 3.88
CA TYR A 71 16.55 -8.30 3.84
C TYR A 71 17.51 -7.71 4.85
N MET A 72 18.61 -8.42 5.05
CA MET A 72 19.64 -8.07 5.99
C MET A 72 21.00 -8.18 5.33
N LYS A 73 21.93 -7.34 5.77
CA LYS A 73 23.30 -7.33 5.31
C LYS A 73 24.23 -7.15 6.50
N GLN A 74 25.36 -7.86 6.48
CA GLN A 74 26.48 -7.55 7.37
C GLN A 74 27.21 -6.33 6.81
N ILE A 75 27.47 -5.34 7.65
CA ILE A 75 28.13 -4.09 7.24
C ILE A 75 29.44 -3.92 8.01
N ASP A 76 30.44 -3.37 7.33
CA ASP A 76 31.75 -3.13 7.92
C ASP A 76 31.83 -1.79 8.67
N ALA A 77 30.94 -0.86 8.34
CA ALA A 77 30.89 0.46 8.94
C ALA A 77 29.46 0.85 9.30
N LEU A 78 29.29 1.28 10.54
CA LEU A 78 28.06 1.90 11.02
C LEU A 78 28.02 3.37 10.53
N PRO A 79 26.84 3.92 10.16
CA PRO A 79 26.70 5.34 9.89
C PRO A 79 27.21 6.19 11.06
N ASP A 80 27.93 7.27 10.77
CA ASP A 80 28.54 8.16 11.76
C ASP A 80 27.52 8.72 12.76
N SER A 81 26.26 8.93 12.35
CA SER A 81 25.20 9.37 13.27
C SER A 81 24.82 8.32 14.31
N LEU A 82 25.06 7.05 14.04
CA LEU A 82 24.72 5.94 14.94
C LEU A 82 25.89 5.54 15.84
N THR A 83 27.13 5.93 15.50
CA THR A 83 28.33 5.65 16.29
C THR A 83 28.20 6.04 17.77
N PRO A 84 27.65 7.21 18.16
CA PRO A 84 27.50 7.57 19.57
C PRO A 84 26.47 6.72 20.35
N TYR A 85 25.61 5.99 19.65
CA TYR A 85 24.54 5.17 20.24
C TYR A 85 24.93 3.70 20.37
N ARG A 86 26.06 3.29 19.79
CA ARG A 86 26.57 1.91 19.85
C ARG A 86 26.72 1.39 21.28
N ASP A 87 27.29 2.22 22.16
CA ASP A 87 27.48 1.89 23.58
C ASP A 87 26.18 1.88 24.40
N GLN A 88 25.06 2.33 23.80
CA GLN A 88 23.72 2.36 24.38
C GLN A 88 22.82 1.27 23.79
N ALA A 89 23.38 0.34 23.01
CA ALA A 89 22.60 -0.67 22.32
C ALA A 89 21.82 -1.56 23.30
N VAL A 90 20.56 -1.86 22.97
CA VAL A 90 19.64 -2.61 23.82
C VAL A 90 19.29 -3.95 23.20
N SER A 91 19.08 -4.97 24.05
CA SER A 91 18.64 -6.29 23.58
C SER A 91 17.31 -6.17 22.83
N SER A 92 17.23 -6.77 21.64
CA SER A 92 16.06 -6.70 20.77
C SER A 92 15.65 -8.10 20.32
N SER A 93 14.34 -8.34 20.27
CA SER A 93 13.79 -9.61 19.79
C SER A 93 14.01 -9.76 18.29
N ALA A 94 14.33 -10.96 17.82
CA ALA A 94 14.37 -11.26 16.40
C ALA A 94 12.98 -11.09 15.76
N THR A 95 12.79 -10.06 14.94
CA THR A 95 11.60 -9.93 14.10
C THR A 95 11.71 -10.81 12.86
N SER A 96 10.77 -11.77 12.74
CA SER A 96 10.21 -12.45 11.55
C SER A 96 11.11 -12.97 10.41
N LYS A 97 10.73 -14.17 9.94
CA LYS A 97 11.19 -14.93 8.76
C LYS A 97 11.82 -14.05 7.65
N LEU A 98 13.15 -14.05 7.59
CA LEU A 98 13.87 -13.57 6.42
C LEU A 98 13.49 -14.45 5.23
N ARG A 99 12.92 -13.85 4.20
CA ARG A 99 12.83 -14.47 2.88
C ARG A 99 13.86 -13.81 1.99
N VAL A 100 14.61 -14.61 1.26
CA VAL A 100 15.52 -14.10 0.24
C VAL A 100 14.66 -13.42 -0.83
N ALA A 101 14.92 -12.14 -1.08
CA ALA A 101 14.29 -11.41 -2.17
C ALA A 101 14.61 -12.12 -3.47
N GLN A 102 13.58 -12.49 -4.24
CA GLN A 102 13.73 -13.07 -5.56
C GLN A 102 14.43 -12.07 -6.49
N PRO A 103 15.11 -12.52 -7.56
CA PRO A 103 15.84 -11.60 -8.46
C PRO A 103 14.99 -10.43 -8.98
N HIS A 104 13.69 -10.64 -9.25
CA HIS A 104 12.78 -9.57 -9.68
C HIS A 104 12.45 -8.56 -8.57
N GLU A 105 12.48 -8.98 -7.30
CA GLU A 105 12.25 -8.12 -6.13
C GLU A 105 13.49 -7.27 -5.84
N GLN A 106 14.69 -7.80 -6.07
CA GLN A 106 15.95 -7.04 -5.98
C GLN A 106 16.00 -5.92 -7.02
N VAL A 107 15.53 -6.18 -8.24
CA VAL A 107 15.38 -5.16 -9.28
C VAL A 107 14.38 -4.09 -8.85
N HIS A 108 13.20 -4.49 -8.37
CA HIS A 108 12.20 -3.54 -7.88
C HIS A 108 12.73 -2.66 -6.75
N PHE A 109 13.39 -3.27 -5.75
CA PHE A 109 13.99 -2.54 -4.63
C PHE A 109 15.08 -1.56 -5.09
N THR A 110 15.91 -1.98 -6.06
CA THR A 110 16.96 -1.13 -6.63
C THR A 110 16.37 0.06 -7.40
N GLU A 111 15.25 -0.13 -8.11
CA GLU A 111 14.51 0.98 -8.74
C GLU A 111 13.90 1.93 -7.71
N GLU A 112 13.39 1.43 -6.58
CA GLU A 112 12.91 2.27 -5.47
C GLU A 112 14.04 3.10 -4.86
N MET A 113 15.24 2.55 -4.70
CA MET A 113 16.42 3.26 -4.19
C MET A 113 16.97 4.33 -5.16
N LYS A 114 16.62 4.28 -6.44
CA LYS A 114 16.96 5.31 -7.43
C LYS A 114 16.05 6.53 -7.35
N LYS A 115 14.90 6.44 -6.67
CA LYS A 115 14.01 7.59 -6.49
C LYS A 115 14.74 8.69 -5.73
N PRO A 116 14.50 9.98 -6.05
CA PRO A 116 15.13 11.08 -5.35
C PRO A 116 14.77 11.04 -3.86
N VAL A 117 15.77 10.68 -3.04
CA VAL A 117 15.68 10.78 -1.58
C VAL A 117 15.88 12.25 -1.21
N GLY A 118 15.03 12.78 -0.33
CA GLY A 118 15.10 14.19 0.08
C GLY A 118 16.50 14.56 0.58
N ASN A 119 17.07 15.64 0.03
CA ASN A 119 18.32 16.27 0.47
C ASN A 119 18.10 17.29 1.59
N GLU A 120 16.87 17.48 2.05
CA GLU A 120 16.57 18.50 3.04
C GLU A 120 16.97 17.99 4.43
N PRO A 121 17.66 18.80 5.25
CA PRO A 121 17.92 18.43 6.64
C PRO A 121 16.57 18.10 7.27
N TYR A 122 16.46 16.89 7.85
CA TYR A 122 15.27 16.48 8.58
C TYR A 122 14.87 17.64 9.50
N PRO A 123 13.69 18.24 9.32
CA PRO A 123 13.33 19.38 10.12
C PRO A 123 13.41 18.96 11.59
N LYS A 124 14.00 19.81 12.43
CA LYS A 124 13.98 19.54 13.87
C LYS A 124 12.53 19.59 14.32
N ARG A 125 11.96 18.43 14.63
CA ARG A 125 10.57 18.28 15.05
C ARG A 125 10.48 18.42 16.56
N HIS A 126 9.47 19.13 17.02
CA HIS A 126 9.13 19.21 18.43
C HIS A 126 7.62 19.09 18.58
N GLY A 127 7.18 18.03 19.27
CA GLY A 127 5.76 17.81 19.56
C GLY A 127 5.37 18.46 20.89
N PHE A 128 4.13 18.93 20.97
CA PHE A 128 3.55 19.40 22.23
C PHE A 128 2.78 18.24 22.87
N GLU A 129 3.36 17.59 23.88
CA GLU A 129 2.77 16.41 24.54
C GLU A 129 1.34 16.65 25.05
N GLN A 130 1.04 17.86 25.52
CA GLN A 130 -0.30 18.26 25.97
C GLN A 130 -1.35 18.34 24.86
N THR A 131 -0.96 18.08 23.61
CA THR A 131 -1.86 18.06 22.44
C THR A 131 -2.03 16.67 21.86
N LEU A 132 -1.51 15.63 22.51
CA LEU A 132 -1.68 14.27 22.01
C LEU A 132 -3.15 13.84 22.14
N VAL A 133 -3.71 13.41 21.02
CA VAL A 133 -5.07 12.87 20.90
C VAL A 133 -4.98 11.56 20.15
N HIS A 134 -5.74 10.56 20.61
CA HIS A 134 -5.86 9.27 19.94
C HIS A 134 -7.27 9.11 19.41
N VAL A 135 -7.38 8.71 18.14
CA VAL A 135 -8.66 8.45 17.47
C VAL A 135 -8.64 7.01 16.99
N THR A 136 -9.66 6.24 17.34
CA THR A 136 -9.87 4.92 16.75
C THR A 136 -10.30 5.09 15.29
N MET A 137 -9.62 4.41 14.37
CA MET A 137 -9.91 4.57 12.94
C MET A 137 -11.19 3.82 12.57
N PRO A 138 -12.13 4.45 11.83
CA PRO A 138 -13.26 3.77 11.22
C PRO A 138 -12.81 2.89 10.03
N PHE A 139 -13.72 2.04 9.54
CA PHE A 139 -13.42 1.15 8.40
C PHE A 139 -13.23 1.89 7.07
N ASN A 140 -13.91 3.02 6.89
CA ASN A 140 -13.88 3.84 5.68
C ASN A 140 -14.21 5.30 6.01
N GLY A 141 -14.05 6.18 5.02
CA GLY A 141 -14.32 7.61 5.14
C GLY A 141 -13.06 8.46 5.04
N SER A 142 -13.09 9.63 5.65
CA SER A 142 -11.92 10.49 5.77
C SER A 142 -11.98 11.35 7.02
N PHE A 143 -10.81 11.82 7.48
CA PHE A 143 -10.73 12.91 8.44
C PHE A 143 -10.43 14.21 7.72
N GLU A 144 -11.28 15.21 7.91
CA GLU A 144 -11.02 16.58 7.48
C GLU A 144 -10.49 17.37 8.66
N PHE A 145 -9.24 17.84 8.56
CA PHE A 145 -8.62 18.74 9.50
C PHE A 145 -8.79 20.17 9.01
N THR A 146 -9.44 21.01 9.80
CA THR A 146 -9.60 22.43 9.48
C THR A 146 -8.67 23.27 10.34
N PHE A 147 -7.83 24.08 9.69
CA PHE A 147 -7.04 25.13 10.31
C PHE A 147 -7.81 26.45 10.12
N GLU A 148 -8.37 26.98 11.21
CA GLU A 148 -9.19 28.20 11.18
C GLU A 148 -8.60 29.33 12.03
N SER A 149 -8.54 30.52 11.46
CA SER A 149 -8.24 31.81 12.10
C SER A 149 -9.34 32.81 11.71
N PRO A 150 -9.41 34.01 12.33
CA PRO A 150 -10.37 35.03 11.90
C PRO A 150 -10.23 35.47 10.43
N GLU A 151 -9.05 35.30 9.84
CA GLU A 151 -8.70 35.80 8.51
C GLU A 151 -8.58 34.69 7.46
N SER A 152 -8.42 33.43 7.89
CA SER A 152 -8.16 32.29 7.01
C SER A 152 -8.83 31.02 7.49
N ARG A 153 -9.24 30.17 6.53
CA ARG A 153 -9.73 28.83 6.79
C ARG A 153 -9.21 27.89 5.72
N GLU A 154 -8.45 26.90 6.14
CA GLU A 154 -7.89 25.88 5.26
C GLU A 154 -8.29 24.48 5.74
N THR A 155 -8.48 23.55 4.81
CA THR A 155 -8.90 22.18 5.10
C THR A 155 -7.95 21.19 4.43
N ILE A 156 -7.50 20.20 5.21
CA ILE A 156 -6.68 19.09 4.73
C ILE A 156 -7.46 17.79 4.97
N THR A 157 -7.54 16.94 3.94
CA THR A 157 -8.28 15.68 4.02
C THR A 157 -7.30 14.51 4.10
N LEU A 158 -7.47 13.66 5.10
CA LEU A 158 -6.79 12.38 5.25
C LEU A 158 -7.77 11.25 4.91
N PRO A 159 -7.64 10.59 3.75
CA PRO A 159 -8.51 9.48 3.37
C PRO A 159 -8.24 8.25 4.26
N ILE A 160 -9.29 7.46 4.49
CA ILE A 160 -9.21 6.20 5.23
C ILE A 160 -9.51 5.07 4.24
N ASN A 161 -8.45 4.41 3.79
CA ASN A 161 -8.51 3.34 2.79
C ASN A 161 -7.80 2.07 3.30
N GLU A 162 -7.82 1.01 2.49
CA GLU A 162 -7.23 -0.28 2.85
C GLU A 162 -5.74 -0.17 3.19
N SER A 163 -4.98 0.66 2.46
CA SER A 163 -3.55 0.90 2.70
C SER A 163 -3.25 1.73 3.96
N SER A 164 -4.17 2.59 4.41
CA SER A 164 -3.99 3.45 5.57
C SER A 164 -4.68 2.91 6.83
N ARG A 165 -5.19 1.68 6.78
CA ARG A 165 -6.03 1.12 7.84
C ARG A 165 -5.18 0.66 9.02
N GLN A 166 -5.26 1.42 10.10
CA GLN A 166 -4.58 1.16 11.37
C GLN A 166 -5.63 1.15 12.50
N PRO A 167 -5.43 0.44 13.61
CA PRO A 167 -6.43 0.40 14.68
C PRO A 167 -6.68 1.77 15.33
N PHE A 168 -5.65 2.62 15.35
CA PHE A 168 -5.72 3.97 15.88
C PHE A 168 -4.85 4.92 15.06
N LEU A 169 -5.16 6.21 15.17
CA LEU A 169 -4.35 7.31 14.71
C LEU A 169 -4.09 8.22 15.91
N SER A 170 -2.82 8.37 16.23
CA SER A 170 -2.35 9.34 17.22
C SER A 170 -2.00 10.62 16.49
N LEU A 171 -2.46 11.75 17.01
CA LEU A 171 -2.22 13.04 16.41
C LEU A 171 -1.84 14.06 17.48
N GLY A 172 -0.88 14.91 17.18
CA GLY A 172 -0.44 15.99 18.04
C GLY A 172 -0.07 17.23 17.25
N LEU A 173 -0.18 18.40 17.88
CA LEU A 173 0.42 19.60 17.31
C LEU A 173 1.93 19.55 17.57
N GLY A 174 2.70 19.92 16.56
CA GLY A 174 4.13 20.12 16.70
C GLY A 174 4.64 21.24 15.81
N THR A 175 5.93 21.50 15.96
CA THR A 175 6.67 22.49 15.19
C THR A 175 7.87 21.86 14.53
N GLU A 176 8.27 22.44 13.42
CA GLU A 176 9.34 21.97 12.57
C GLU A 176 10.19 23.15 12.13
N VAL A 177 11.50 22.94 12.11
CA VAL A 177 12.46 23.93 11.64
C VAL A 177 13.27 23.36 10.50
N SER A 178 13.13 23.95 9.30
CA SER A 178 13.92 23.62 8.11
C SER A 178 14.50 24.91 7.53
N GLN A 179 15.82 24.95 7.28
CA GLN A 179 16.51 26.08 6.64
C GLN A 179 16.07 27.46 7.18
N ASP A 180 16.06 27.59 8.51
CA ASP A 180 15.65 28.79 9.28
C ASP A 180 14.17 29.20 9.19
N THR A 181 13.34 28.41 8.49
CA THR A 181 11.89 28.59 8.48
C THR A 181 11.24 27.73 9.55
N GLN A 182 10.44 28.33 10.43
CA GLN A 182 9.66 27.60 11.42
C GLN A 182 8.23 27.39 10.92
N GLN A 183 7.75 26.16 11.03
CA GLN A 183 6.43 25.74 10.57
C GLN A 183 5.72 24.93 11.65
N TYR A 184 4.40 25.07 11.76
CA TYR A 184 3.59 24.20 12.61
C TYR A 184 2.89 23.12 11.79
N GLY A 185 2.50 22.02 12.42
CA GLY A 185 1.78 20.95 11.75
C GLY A 185 1.10 19.99 12.70
N LEU A 186 0.20 19.18 12.15
CA LEU A 186 -0.36 18.01 12.81
C LEU A 186 0.53 16.82 12.52
N HIS A 187 1.24 16.38 13.55
CA HIS A 187 2.07 15.18 13.53
C HIS A 187 1.19 13.97 13.75
N LEU A 188 1.32 12.98 12.87
CA LEU A 188 0.52 11.77 12.88
C LEU A 188 1.40 10.54 13.15
N SER A 189 0.85 9.58 13.90
CA SER A 189 1.49 8.30 14.18
C SER A 189 0.45 7.19 14.25
N SER A 190 0.66 6.13 13.47
CA SER A 190 -0.19 4.94 13.45
C SER A 190 0.13 3.91 14.54
N ASP A 191 1.30 4.04 15.19
CA ASP A 191 1.81 3.05 16.15
C ASP A 191 2.31 3.69 17.46
N GLN A 192 2.19 5.01 17.59
CA GLN A 192 2.63 5.82 18.73
C GLN A 192 4.15 5.85 18.93
N THR A 193 4.93 5.29 18.00
CA THR A 193 6.39 5.23 18.13
C THR A 193 7.06 6.31 17.31
N LEU A 194 6.48 6.66 16.14
CA LEU A 194 7.07 7.59 15.18
C LEU A 194 6.04 8.58 14.64
N TYR A 195 6.33 9.87 14.76
CA TYR A 195 5.50 11.00 14.30
C TYR A 195 6.01 11.55 12.97
N GLU A 196 6.00 10.68 11.96
CA GLU A 196 6.71 10.90 10.71
C GLU A 196 5.91 11.70 9.68
N ASP A 197 4.60 11.48 9.66
CA ASP A 197 3.67 12.16 8.77
C ASP A 197 3.23 13.47 9.40
N VAL A 198 3.30 14.55 8.62
CA VAL A 198 2.90 15.89 9.09
C VAL A 198 1.94 16.53 8.10
N LEU A 199 0.74 16.87 8.58
CA LEU A 199 -0.23 17.66 7.82
C LEU A 199 -0.06 19.14 8.17
N ARG A 200 0.16 19.98 7.16
CA ARG A 200 0.38 21.42 7.32
C ARG A 200 -0.52 22.22 6.38
N PRO A 201 -1.12 23.33 6.85
CA PRO A 201 -1.72 24.29 5.92
C PRO A 201 -0.64 24.88 5.00
N GLN A 202 -1.04 25.42 3.84
CA GLN A 202 -0.13 26.03 2.87
C GLN A 202 0.73 27.13 3.52
N ASP A 203 0.14 27.89 4.43
CA ASP A 203 0.81 28.94 5.17
C ASP A 203 0.94 28.60 6.66
N ALA A 204 1.78 27.60 6.93
CA ALA A 204 2.10 27.13 8.28
C ALA A 204 3.25 27.89 8.96
N THR A 205 3.77 28.95 8.33
CA THR A 205 4.97 29.65 8.80
C THR A 205 4.68 30.51 10.02
N TYR A 206 5.67 30.63 10.91
CA TYR A 206 5.58 31.51 12.07
C TYR A 206 6.96 32.01 12.51
N ASP A 207 7.01 33.16 13.18
CA ASP A 207 8.24 33.73 13.78
C ASP A 207 8.45 33.21 15.21
N ARG A 208 7.35 33.17 15.99
CA ARG A 208 7.37 32.71 17.38
C ARG A 208 6.03 32.13 17.81
N MET A 209 6.04 30.92 18.36
CA MET A 209 4.88 30.31 19.02
C MET A 209 4.72 30.91 20.42
N LEU A 210 3.50 31.35 20.77
CA LEU A 210 3.18 31.98 22.05
C LEU A 210 2.54 31.02 23.05
N GLY A 211 1.93 29.94 22.57
CA GLY A 211 1.36 28.90 23.42
C GLY A 211 0.38 28.00 22.69
N THR A 212 0.22 26.79 23.22
CA THR A 212 -0.59 25.72 22.62
C THR A 212 -1.37 25.00 23.72
N ARG A 213 -2.67 24.77 23.48
CA ARG A 213 -3.54 23.99 24.37
C ARG A 213 -4.61 23.23 23.60
N GLN A 214 -5.19 22.22 24.23
CA GLN A 214 -6.43 21.62 23.75
C GLN A 214 -7.56 22.67 23.74
N ALA A 215 -8.32 22.75 22.65
CA ALA A 215 -9.35 23.78 22.48
C ALA A 215 -10.63 23.47 23.27
N SER A 216 -10.96 22.18 23.43
CA SER A 216 -12.13 21.71 24.16
C SER A 216 -11.95 20.26 24.61
N THR A 217 -12.74 19.82 25.59
CA THR A 217 -12.86 18.39 25.88
C THR A 217 -13.52 17.69 24.69
N LEU A 218 -12.80 16.76 24.07
CA LEU A 218 -13.30 15.99 22.94
C LEU A 218 -14.33 14.95 23.41
N PRO A 219 -15.38 14.69 22.61
CA PRO A 219 -16.29 13.58 22.90
C PRO A 219 -15.58 12.25 22.74
N THR A 220 -16.11 11.19 23.37
CA THR A 220 -15.61 9.82 23.20
C THR A 220 -15.93 9.22 21.83
N LYS A 221 -16.85 9.83 21.07
CA LYS A 221 -17.22 9.41 19.72
C LYS A 221 -17.45 10.63 18.83
N LEU A 222 -16.85 10.63 17.65
CA LEU A 222 -17.09 11.63 16.62
C LEU A 222 -18.38 11.29 15.88
N VAL A 223 -19.31 12.24 15.78
CA VAL A 223 -20.48 12.12 14.91
C VAL A 223 -20.09 12.50 13.49
N PRO A 224 -20.48 11.72 12.46
CA PRO A 224 -20.17 12.07 11.07
C PRO A 224 -20.63 13.48 10.71
N ASN A 225 -19.79 14.21 9.99
CA ASN A 225 -19.96 15.59 9.54
C ASN A 225 -20.04 16.64 10.66
N GLU A 226 -19.90 16.27 11.93
CA GLU A 226 -19.73 17.23 13.02
C GLU A 226 -18.26 17.61 13.20
N ARG A 227 -18.04 18.91 13.48
CA ARG A 227 -16.71 19.50 13.66
C ARG A 227 -16.39 19.65 15.14
N TYR A 228 -15.24 19.11 15.55
CA TYR A 228 -14.77 19.16 16.93
C TYR A 228 -13.40 19.86 17.01
N PRO A 229 -13.23 20.87 17.86
CA PRO A 229 -11.96 21.58 17.96
C PRO A 229 -10.98 20.79 18.81
N LEU A 230 -9.85 20.42 18.19
CA LEU A 230 -8.74 19.69 18.80
C LEU A 230 -7.86 20.64 19.61
N PHE A 231 -7.27 21.62 18.94
CA PHE A 231 -6.20 22.45 19.50
C PHE A 231 -6.45 23.93 19.22
N SER A 232 -5.98 24.79 20.12
CA SER A 232 -5.85 26.21 19.87
C SER A 232 -4.46 26.67 20.23
N PHE A 233 -3.86 27.47 19.37
CA PHE A 233 -2.55 28.05 19.63
C PHE A 233 -2.49 29.48 19.12
N SER A 234 -1.46 30.20 19.56
CA SER A 234 -1.21 31.57 19.13
C SER A 234 0.24 31.72 18.73
N PHE A 235 0.49 32.50 17.69
CA PHE A 235 1.82 32.72 17.15
C PHE A 235 1.98 34.14 16.64
N ILE A 236 3.23 34.58 16.49
CA ILE A 236 3.58 35.82 15.78
C ILE A 236 4.02 35.45 14.37
N ARG A 237 3.56 36.20 13.37
CA ARG A 237 4.05 36.17 11.99
C ARG A 237 4.07 37.59 11.45
N ASP A 238 5.16 37.99 10.83
CA ASP A 238 5.38 39.36 10.35
C ASP A 238 5.13 40.42 11.45
N GLY A 239 5.51 40.10 12.69
CA GLY A 239 5.28 40.96 13.85
C GLY A 239 3.82 41.09 14.31
N LYS A 240 2.86 40.40 13.69
CA LYS A 240 1.44 40.41 14.06
C LYS A 240 1.04 39.14 14.82
N PRO A 241 0.20 39.23 15.85
CA PRO A 241 -0.31 38.07 16.56
C PRO A 241 -1.48 37.41 15.82
N TYR A 242 -1.41 36.09 15.68
CA TYR A 242 -2.46 35.26 15.13
C TYR A 242 -2.91 34.23 16.16
N LYS A 243 -4.18 33.82 16.03
CA LYS A 243 -4.77 32.72 16.78
C LYS A 243 -5.33 31.71 15.80
N GLN A 244 -4.91 30.46 15.97
CA GLN A 244 -5.38 29.34 15.17
C GLN A 244 -6.16 28.36 16.03
N VAL A 245 -7.24 27.84 15.48
CA VAL A 245 -7.96 26.67 16.00
C VAL A 245 -7.88 25.57 14.96
N VAL A 246 -7.45 24.39 15.40
CA VAL A 246 -7.42 23.18 14.58
C VAL A 246 -8.56 22.29 14.99
N SER A 247 -9.39 21.88 14.04
CA SER A 247 -10.56 21.04 14.26
C SER A 247 -10.51 19.77 13.42
N ILE A 248 -11.11 18.70 13.91
CA ILE A 248 -11.32 17.45 13.18
C ILE A 248 -12.80 17.29 12.82
N THR A 249 -13.07 16.78 11.63
CA THR A 249 -14.41 16.36 11.19
C THR A 249 -14.28 14.97 10.56
N TYR A 250 -15.02 13.99 11.07
CA TYR A 250 -15.11 12.69 10.40
C TYR A 250 -16.11 12.77 9.25
N LYS A 251 -15.69 12.41 8.04
CA LYS A 251 -16.54 12.31 6.87
C LYS A 251 -16.78 10.83 6.59
N GLU A 252 -18.00 10.39 6.85
CA GLU A 252 -18.42 9.02 6.51
C GLU A 252 -18.56 8.89 4.99
N GLU A 253 -17.99 7.83 4.43
CA GLU A 253 -18.22 7.48 3.03
C GLU A 253 -19.52 6.70 2.89
N THR A 254 -20.31 7.07 1.88
CA THR A 254 -21.51 6.31 1.53
C THR A 254 -21.11 4.99 0.86
N LEU A 255 -21.31 3.88 1.56
CA LEU A 255 -21.15 2.54 0.98
C LEU A 255 -22.12 2.35 -0.19
N LEU A 256 -21.56 2.08 -1.37
CA LEU A 256 -22.34 1.76 -2.55
C LEU A 256 -22.97 0.37 -2.38
N HIS A 257 -24.25 0.26 -2.71
CA HIS A 257 -25.00 -0.98 -2.66
C HIS A 257 -25.92 -1.10 -3.88
N GLY A 258 -26.41 -2.32 -4.12
CA GLY A 258 -27.36 -2.61 -5.20
C GLY A 258 -26.88 -2.15 -6.57
N ASP A 259 -27.76 -1.46 -7.30
CA ASP A 259 -27.49 -1.06 -8.69
C ASP A 259 -26.43 0.03 -8.82
N ARG A 260 -26.25 0.87 -7.79
CA ARG A 260 -25.18 1.89 -7.79
C ARG A 260 -23.80 1.24 -7.74
N LEU A 261 -23.64 0.22 -6.88
CA LEU A 261 -22.42 -0.58 -6.83
C LEU A 261 -22.19 -1.30 -8.16
N LYS A 262 -23.21 -2.01 -8.68
CA LYS A 262 -23.11 -2.72 -9.97
C LYS A 262 -22.70 -1.78 -11.10
N THR A 263 -23.27 -0.57 -11.16
CA THR A 263 -22.94 0.42 -12.20
C THR A 263 -21.49 0.86 -12.10
N LYS A 264 -21.00 1.17 -10.90
CA LYS A 264 -19.59 1.54 -10.67
C LYS A 264 -18.64 0.38 -10.99
N MET A 265 -18.97 -0.84 -10.58
CA MET A 265 -18.18 -2.02 -10.93
C MET A 265 -18.16 -2.26 -12.43
N ARG A 266 -19.29 -2.12 -13.14
CA ARG A 266 -19.34 -2.20 -14.61
C ARG A 266 -18.40 -1.19 -15.26
N GLN A 267 -18.37 0.04 -14.77
CA GLN A 267 -17.47 1.08 -15.29
C GLN A 267 -15.99 0.76 -15.00
N GLN A 268 -15.67 0.38 -13.77
CA GLN A 268 -14.30 0.08 -13.34
C GLN A 268 -13.71 -1.13 -14.06
N PHE A 269 -14.53 -2.14 -14.32
CA PHE A 269 -14.09 -3.41 -14.91
C PHE A 269 -14.43 -3.54 -16.39
N ALA A 270 -15.03 -2.54 -17.04
CA ALA A 270 -15.56 -2.62 -18.41
C ALA A 270 -14.62 -3.29 -19.43
N ASN A 271 -13.31 -3.03 -19.31
CA ASN A 271 -12.30 -3.51 -20.26
C ASN A 271 -11.45 -4.66 -19.71
N ARG A 272 -11.80 -5.23 -18.55
CA ARG A 272 -11.08 -6.37 -17.98
C ARG A 272 -11.65 -7.66 -18.52
N ARG A 273 -10.79 -8.45 -19.16
CA ARG A 273 -11.11 -9.79 -19.62
C ARG A 273 -10.33 -10.81 -18.81
N HIS A 274 -10.99 -11.90 -18.46
CA HIS A 274 -10.38 -13.00 -17.73
C HIS A 274 -10.94 -14.33 -18.22
N VAL A 275 -10.14 -15.38 -18.20
CA VAL A 275 -10.56 -16.72 -18.61
C VAL A 275 -10.07 -17.72 -17.57
N VAL A 276 -10.99 -18.59 -17.16
CA VAL A 276 -10.71 -19.69 -16.24
C VAL A 276 -11.23 -20.98 -16.85
N ALA A 277 -10.36 -21.96 -17.00
CA ALA A 277 -10.77 -23.34 -17.23
C ALA A 277 -10.88 -24.05 -15.88
N HIS A 278 -11.88 -24.90 -15.70
CA HIS A 278 -12.12 -25.53 -14.40
C HIS A 278 -12.73 -26.92 -14.52
N GLU A 279 -12.38 -27.77 -13.56
CA GLU A 279 -12.82 -29.17 -13.52
C GLU A 279 -14.24 -29.33 -12.96
N LEU A 280 -14.61 -28.44 -12.03
CA LEU A 280 -15.87 -28.47 -11.29
C LEU A 280 -16.70 -27.23 -11.59
N ALA A 281 -18.00 -27.40 -11.80
CA ALA A 281 -18.91 -26.30 -12.04
C ALA A 281 -18.86 -25.25 -10.90
N LEU A 282 -18.75 -23.97 -11.27
CA LEU A 282 -18.72 -22.87 -10.32
C LEU A 282 -20.10 -22.61 -9.72
N ILE A 283 -20.17 -22.51 -8.40
CA ILE A 283 -21.35 -22.14 -7.61
C ILE A 283 -21.29 -20.68 -7.12
N GLY A 284 -20.19 -19.97 -7.39
CA GLY A 284 -20.05 -18.52 -7.15
C GLY A 284 -19.50 -18.15 -5.78
N THR A 285 -19.02 -19.12 -5.02
CA THR A 285 -18.40 -18.92 -3.69
C THR A 285 -16.97 -19.43 -3.63
N GLU A 286 -16.41 -19.84 -4.77
CA GLU A 286 -15.05 -20.36 -4.87
C GLU A 286 -14.02 -19.29 -4.51
N SER A 287 -12.95 -19.72 -3.84
CA SER A 287 -11.73 -18.91 -3.78
C SER A 287 -11.13 -18.79 -5.18
N LYS A 288 -10.62 -17.60 -5.52
CA LYS A 288 -9.88 -17.38 -6.77
C LYS A 288 -8.62 -18.25 -6.90
N ASP A 289 -8.13 -18.82 -5.80
CA ASP A 289 -6.93 -19.65 -5.77
C ASP A 289 -7.29 -21.14 -5.56
N ALA A 290 -8.54 -21.55 -5.84
CA ALA A 290 -8.97 -22.93 -5.70
C ALA A 290 -8.23 -23.85 -6.70
N PRO A 291 -7.80 -25.05 -6.28
CA PRO A 291 -6.84 -25.86 -7.05
C PRO A 291 -7.39 -26.42 -8.37
N PHE A 292 -8.71 -26.49 -8.52
CA PHE A 292 -9.38 -26.94 -9.74
C PHE A 292 -9.60 -25.80 -10.75
N LEU A 293 -9.11 -24.58 -10.46
CA LEU A 293 -9.18 -23.41 -11.33
C LEU A 293 -7.84 -23.21 -12.05
N HIS A 294 -7.89 -23.11 -13.37
CA HIS A 294 -6.75 -22.81 -14.22
C HIS A 294 -6.93 -21.45 -14.87
N HIS A 295 -6.22 -20.46 -14.34
CA HIS A 295 -6.28 -19.07 -14.81
C HIS A 295 -5.43 -18.90 -16.07
N ALA A 296 -6.05 -18.43 -17.14
CA ALA A 296 -5.34 -18.13 -18.37
C ALA A 296 -4.42 -16.92 -18.22
N ASN A 297 -3.26 -16.95 -18.87
CA ASN A 297 -2.40 -15.77 -19.02
C ASN A 297 -3.00 -14.78 -20.05
N ALA A 298 -2.42 -13.59 -20.16
CA ALA A 298 -2.94 -12.52 -21.03
C ALA A 298 -3.05 -12.91 -22.52
N GLU A 299 -2.07 -13.67 -23.05
CA GLU A 299 -2.09 -14.12 -24.45
C GLU A 299 -3.23 -15.13 -24.69
N THR A 300 -3.36 -16.11 -23.80
CA THR A 300 -4.43 -17.11 -23.84
C THR A 300 -5.80 -16.45 -23.70
N VAL A 301 -5.95 -15.45 -22.82
CA VAL A 301 -7.19 -14.67 -22.70
C VAL A 301 -7.55 -14.03 -24.05
N GLN A 302 -6.61 -13.33 -24.69
CA GLN A 302 -6.88 -12.69 -25.97
C GLN A 302 -7.27 -13.71 -27.05
N PHE A 303 -6.55 -14.82 -27.13
CA PHE A 303 -6.85 -15.91 -28.06
C PHE A 303 -8.25 -16.49 -27.86
N VAL A 304 -8.62 -16.83 -26.62
CA VAL A 304 -9.92 -17.47 -26.30
C VAL A 304 -11.09 -16.58 -26.73
N PHE A 305 -11.05 -15.28 -26.42
CA PHE A 305 -12.10 -14.35 -26.85
C PHE A 305 -12.22 -14.28 -28.38
N GLN A 306 -11.10 -14.19 -29.10
CA GLN A 306 -11.11 -14.18 -30.56
C GLN A 306 -11.62 -15.49 -31.17
N ALA A 307 -11.26 -16.63 -30.58
CA ALA A 307 -11.72 -17.94 -31.03
C ALA A 307 -13.23 -18.11 -30.84
N ILE A 308 -13.77 -17.64 -29.70
CA ILE A 308 -15.21 -17.60 -29.44
C ILE A 308 -15.93 -16.71 -30.46
N ASP A 309 -15.44 -15.49 -30.69
CA ASP A 309 -16.04 -14.54 -31.62
C ASP A 309 -16.11 -15.08 -33.07
N ARG A 310 -15.15 -15.91 -33.48
CA ARG A 310 -15.08 -16.52 -34.81
C ARG A 310 -15.77 -17.89 -34.91
N SER A 311 -16.22 -18.44 -33.80
CA SER A 311 -16.81 -19.78 -33.76
C SER A 311 -18.09 -19.88 -34.59
N LYS A 312 -18.43 -21.09 -35.03
CA LYS A 312 -19.62 -21.35 -35.85
C LYS A 312 -20.60 -22.25 -35.12
N ALA A 313 -21.89 -21.90 -35.20
CA ALA A 313 -22.94 -22.73 -34.62
C ALA A 313 -22.96 -24.14 -35.23
N VAL A 314 -23.16 -25.15 -34.39
CA VAL A 314 -23.27 -26.56 -34.78
C VAL A 314 -24.43 -27.24 -34.05
N ALA A 315 -24.87 -28.38 -34.56
CA ALA A 315 -26.08 -29.06 -34.07
C ALA A 315 -25.86 -29.91 -32.80
N THR A 316 -24.63 -30.36 -32.55
CA THR A 316 -24.33 -31.33 -31.50
C THR A 316 -23.04 -30.98 -30.78
N ALA A 317 -22.98 -31.31 -29.48
CA ALA A 317 -21.74 -31.34 -28.71
C ALA A 317 -20.87 -32.56 -29.09
N GLY A 318 -19.61 -32.53 -28.63
CA GLY A 318 -18.70 -33.67 -28.70
C GLY A 318 -18.65 -34.47 -27.40
N THR A 319 -17.58 -35.23 -27.23
CA THR A 319 -17.25 -35.91 -25.97
C THR A 319 -16.68 -34.89 -24.98
N PRO A 320 -17.14 -34.85 -23.71
CA PRO A 320 -16.63 -33.90 -22.71
C PRO A 320 -15.10 -33.92 -22.59
N ALA A 321 -14.51 -32.73 -22.47
CA ALA A 321 -13.08 -32.57 -22.22
C ALA A 321 -12.70 -33.00 -20.79
N PRO A 322 -11.42 -33.36 -20.53
CA PRO A 322 -10.94 -33.66 -19.18
C PRO A 322 -11.17 -32.51 -18.19
N THR A 323 -11.04 -31.27 -18.67
CA THR A 323 -11.42 -30.05 -17.96
C THR A 323 -12.65 -29.48 -18.67
N PRO A 324 -13.86 -29.87 -18.24
CA PRO A 324 -15.05 -29.76 -19.05
C PRO A 324 -15.66 -28.35 -19.05
N TYR A 325 -15.14 -27.40 -18.27
CA TYR A 325 -15.73 -26.08 -18.19
C TYR A 325 -14.74 -24.96 -18.51
N LEU A 326 -15.26 -23.97 -19.23
CA LEU A 326 -14.58 -22.72 -19.55
C LEU A 326 -15.47 -21.56 -19.12
N THR A 327 -15.02 -20.72 -18.19
CA THR A 327 -15.71 -19.47 -17.86
C THR A 327 -14.89 -18.29 -18.38
N VAL A 328 -15.52 -17.46 -19.20
CA VAL A 328 -14.97 -16.18 -19.66
C VAL A 328 -15.65 -15.04 -18.91
N PHE A 329 -14.86 -14.06 -18.50
CA PHE A 329 -15.32 -12.86 -17.81
C PHE A 329 -15.02 -11.64 -18.68
N GLU A 330 -16.03 -10.81 -18.90
CA GLU A 330 -15.88 -9.48 -19.49
C GLU A 330 -16.49 -8.46 -18.52
N GLY A 331 -15.61 -7.72 -17.84
CA GLY A 331 -15.93 -6.92 -16.69
C GLY A 331 -16.52 -7.73 -15.54
N ILE A 332 -17.78 -7.46 -15.19
CA ILE A 332 -18.49 -8.18 -14.12
C ILE A 332 -19.43 -9.26 -14.65
N CYS A 333 -19.49 -9.43 -15.97
CA CYS A 333 -20.31 -10.45 -16.61
C CYS A 333 -19.46 -11.70 -16.81
N ALA A 334 -20.04 -12.86 -16.50
CA ALA A 334 -19.42 -14.15 -16.73
C ALA A 334 -20.31 -14.99 -17.65
N GLN A 335 -19.69 -15.76 -18.54
CA GLN A 335 -20.36 -16.78 -19.34
C GLN A 335 -19.55 -18.07 -19.22
N THR A 336 -20.23 -19.16 -18.86
CA THR A 336 -19.63 -20.49 -18.80
C THR A 336 -20.02 -21.30 -20.02
N PHE A 337 -19.08 -22.10 -20.51
CA PHE A 337 -19.25 -23.04 -21.60
C PHE A 337 -18.84 -24.44 -21.14
N ASP A 338 -19.58 -25.45 -21.56
CA ASP A 338 -19.10 -26.83 -21.52
C ASP A 338 -18.17 -27.06 -22.72
N LEU A 339 -16.97 -27.55 -22.44
CA LEU A 339 -15.94 -27.87 -23.41
C LEU A 339 -16.01 -29.35 -23.78
N SER A 340 -16.04 -29.61 -25.09
CA SER A 340 -16.06 -30.97 -25.64
C SER A 340 -15.25 -31.07 -26.92
N TYR A 341 -14.83 -32.30 -27.26
CA TYR A 341 -14.01 -32.61 -28.42
C TYR A 341 -14.71 -33.59 -29.36
N THR A 342 -14.50 -33.43 -30.65
CA THR A 342 -14.87 -34.42 -31.68
C THR A 342 -13.73 -34.54 -32.66
N GLU A 343 -13.00 -35.66 -32.60
CA GLU A 343 -11.73 -35.81 -33.33
C GLU A 343 -10.80 -34.61 -33.05
N ASP A 344 -10.49 -33.79 -34.07
CA ASP A 344 -9.65 -32.60 -33.96
C ASP A 344 -10.42 -31.33 -33.56
N ASP A 345 -11.75 -31.37 -33.59
CA ASP A 345 -12.59 -30.20 -33.33
C ASP A 345 -12.72 -29.88 -31.84
N VAL A 346 -12.91 -28.59 -31.54
CA VAL A 346 -13.23 -28.08 -30.21
C VAL A 346 -14.62 -27.44 -30.26
N ILE A 347 -15.50 -27.88 -29.37
CA ILE A 347 -16.89 -27.43 -29.28
C ILE A 347 -17.15 -26.82 -27.91
N LEU A 348 -17.65 -25.58 -27.91
CA LEU A 348 -18.09 -24.83 -26.75
C LEU A 348 -19.61 -24.83 -26.70
N THR A 349 -20.19 -25.32 -25.61
CA THR A 349 -21.65 -25.32 -25.40
C THR A 349 -22.01 -24.28 -24.36
N ASN A 350 -22.82 -23.29 -24.71
CA ASN A 350 -23.26 -22.28 -23.75
C ASN A 350 -24.18 -22.93 -22.70
N THR A 351 -23.75 -22.97 -21.44
CA THR A 351 -24.47 -23.67 -20.36
C THR A 351 -25.86 -23.08 -20.06
N LYS A 352 -26.08 -21.81 -20.42
CA LYS A 352 -27.35 -21.11 -20.19
C LYS A 352 -28.37 -21.37 -21.31
N THR A 353 -27.92 -21.53 -22.55
CA THR A 353 -28.81 -21.64 -23.72
C THR A 353 -28.79 -23.02 -24.37
N GLY A 354 -27.83 -23.86 -24.04
CA GLY A 354 -27.59 -25.17 -24.68
C GLY A 354 -27.05 -25.07 -26.11
N SER A 355 -26.75 -23.88 -26.62
CA SER A 355 -26.26 -23.69 -27.99
C SER A 355 -24.81 -24.12 -28.14
N HIS A 356 -24.49 -24.83 -29.22
CA HIS A 356 -23.15 -25.37 -29.49
C HIS A 356 -22.41 -24.56 -30.55
N PHE A 357 -21.13 -24.31 -30.31
CA PHE A 357 -20.25 -23.53 -31.18
C PHE A 357 -18.95 -24.28 -31.41
N LYS A 358 -18.64 -24.58 -32.67
CA LYS A 358 -17.38 -25.19 -33.09
C LYS A 358 -16.36 -24.11 -33.40
N LEU A 359 -15.16 -24.24 -32.85
CA LEU A 359 -14.02 -23.37 -33.20
C LEU A 359 -13.57 -23.59 -34.65
N LEU A 360 -12.99 -22.58 -35.27
CA LEU A 360 -12.33 -22.76 -36.58
C LEU A 360 -11.15 -23.72 -36.43
N ARG A 361 -10.81 -24.46 -37.50
CA ARG A 361 -9.75 -25.49 -37.45
C ARG A 361 -8.42 -24.99 -36.86
N ALA A 362 -7.93 -23.85 -37.35
CA ALA A 362 -6.68 -23.27 -36.84
C ALA A 362 -6.77 -22.84 -35.36
N ASP A 363 -7.96 -22.40 -34.92
CA ASP A 363 -8.21 -22.06 -33.52
C ASP A 363 -8.31 -23.33 -32.66
N ALA A 364 -8.89 -24.42 -33.18
CA ALA A 364 -8.95 -25.72 -32.51
C ALA A 364 -7.56 -26.36 -32.33
N GLU A 365 -6.69 -26.26 -33.34
CA GLU A 365 -5.30 -26.70 -33.27
C GLU A 365 -4.54 -25.92 -32.18
N ARG A 366 -4.58 -24.58 -32.24
CA ARG A 366 -3.95 -23.73 -31.22
C ARG A 366 -4.53 -23.92 -29.82
N TRP A 367 -5.83 -24.19 -29.69
CA TRP A 367 -6.47 -24.46 -28.41
C TRP A 367 -5.84 -25.66 -27.71
N ARG A 368 -5.57 -26.72 -28.47
CA ARG A 368 -4.95 -27.96 -27.98
C ARG A 368 -3.49 -27.75 -27.60
N ASP A 369 -2.77 -26.89 -28.34
CA ASP A 369 -1.37 -26.55 -28.04
C ASP A 369 -1.22 -25.70 -26.76
N LEU A 370 -2.20 -24.84 -26.47
CA LEU A 370 -2.18 -23.95 -25.30
C LEU A 370 -2.48 -24.66 -23.98
N SER A 371 -2.78 -25.97 -24.01
CA SER A 371 -3.05 -26.79 -22.82
C SER A 371 -4.03 -26.13 -21.85
N ILE A 372 -5.05 -25.44 -22.37
CA ILE A 372 -6.03 -24.70 -21.56
C ILE A 372 -6.78 -25.71 -20.68
N GLY A 373 -6.40 -25.77 -19.40
CA GLY A 373 -6.94 -26.74 -18.45
C GLY A 373 -6.29 -28.12 -18.47
N GLN A 374 -5.06 -28.30 -18.97
CA GLN A 374 -4.30 -29.52 -18.69
C GLN A 374 -3.37 -29.27 -17.49
N ALA A 375 -3.42 -30.17 -16.49
CA ALA A 375 -2.46 -30.15 -15.40
C ALA A 375 -1.05 -30.26 -15.97
N ASN A 376 -0.18 -29.30 -15.64
CA ASN A 376 1.26 -29.47 -15.84
C ASN A 376 1.67 -30.69 -15.00
N ASN A 377 2.06 -31.78 -15.66
CA ASN A 377 2.80 -32.87 -15.00
C ASN A 377 4.21 -32.40 -14.63
#